data_AF-A0A955SHW1-F1
#
_entry.id   AF-A0A955SHW1-F1
#
_cell.length_a   1.000
_cell.length_b   1.000
_cell.length_c   1.000
_cell.angle_alpha   90.00
_cell.angle_beta   90.00
_cell.angle_gamma   90.00
#
_symmetry.space_group_name_H-M   'P 1'
#
loop_
_entity.id
_entity.type
_entity.pdbx_description
1 polymer ?
#
loop_
_entity_poly.entity_id
_entity_poly.type
_entity_poly.pdbx_seq_one_letter_code
_entity_poly.pdbx_strand_id
1 'polypeptide(L)'
;DYLVLDYLAEVTLSIMSRQRAKDQHSGFASDFIRDVGPLIPEILDKGITVIANAGGVNPRACAQAFLSLAKEQKVSGLRVAVVEGDDVLELLQSKKDDPDIGSLTPDEKNFGEVRDRLTAAHAYLSCGPVVEALKAGANVVITGRISDPGLFLAPIVHEFGTAEDDWDSLAFGTVVGHILECGGQASGGNYLGDWKSVPNLERLGFPIAEVHDKSHASITKHESLGGLINQAVIKEQLVYEIGD
;
A
#
# COMPACT_ATOMS: atom_id res chain seq x y z
N ASP A 1 -8.66 -3.25 -14.82
CA ASP A 1 -9.01 -3.01 -13.41
C ASP A 1 -7.87 -3.39 -12.49
N TYR A 2 -7.77 -2.66 -11.38
CA TYR A 2 -6.74 -2.85 -10.36
C TYR A 2 -7.36 -3.15 -9.01
N LEU A 3 -6.84 -4.17 -8.33
CA LEU A 3 -7.12 -4.43 -6.92
C LEU A 3 -5.88 -4.06 -6.11
N VAL A 4 -5.96 -2.94 -5.40
CA VAL A 4 -4.88 -2.44 -4.56
C VAL A 4 -5.18 -2.79 -3.11
N LEU A 5 -4.21 -3.38 -2.43
CA LEU A 5 -4.36 -3.85 -1.05
C LEU A 5 -3.23 -3.30 -0.19
N ASP A 6 -3.62 -2.46 0.76
CA ASP A 6 -2.71 -1.88 1.74
C ASP A 6 -2.78 -2.65 3.07
N TYR A 7 -1.64 -3.22 3.47
CA TYR A 7 -1.45 -4.06 4.64
C TYR A 7 -0.54 -3.42 5.72
N LEU A 8 0.18 -2.35 5.39
CA LEU A 8 1.29 -1.90 6.22
C LEU A 8 0.95 -0.60 6.95
N ALA A 9 0.96 -0.69 8.28
CA ALA A 9 1.17 0.44 9.17
C ALA A 9 2.56 0.33 9.82
N GLU A 10 3.03 1.39 10.46
CA GLU A 10 4.33 1.46 11.13
C GLU A 10 4.47 0.35 12.18
N VAL A 11 3.38 0.11 12.95
CA VAL A 11 3.33 -0.97 13.96
C VAL A 11 3.44 -2.34 13.29
N THR A 12 2.81 -2.54 12.13
CA THR A 12 2.83 -3.81 11.39
C THR A 12 4.24 -4.20 10.99
N LEU A 13 5.03 -3.26 10.47
CA LEU A 13 6.42 -3.50 10.10
C LEU A 13 7.24 -3.98 11.30
N SER A 14 7.11 -3.35 12.47
CA SER A 14 7.83 -3.78 13.68
C SER A 14 7.50 -5.22 14.10
N ILE A 15 6.24 -5.63 13.95
CA ILE A 15 5.77 -6.99 14.24
C ILE A 15 6.38 -7.97 13.23
N MET A 16 6.35 -7.62 11.95
CA MET A 16 6.86 -8.44 10.85
C MET A 16 8.39 -8.59 10.92
N SER A 17 9.14 -7.55 11.29
CA SER A 17 10.59 -7.64 11.56
C SER A 17 10.88 -8.66 12.66
N ARG A 18 10.10 -8.64 13.74
CA ARG A 18 10.23 -9.62 14.83
C ARG A 18 9.88 -11.05 14.40
N GLN A 19 8.91 -11.22 13.50
CA GLN A 19 8.59 -12.51 12.92
C GLN A 19 9.76 -13.02 12.06
N ARG A 20 10.26 -12.20 11.12
CA ARG A 20 11.39 -12.54 10.24
C ARG A 20 12.65 -12.91 11.02
N ALA A 21 12.91 -12.23 12.14
CA ALA A 21 14.04 -12.55 13.02
C ALA A 21 13.94 -13.94 13.67
N LYS A 22 12.73 -14.49 13.85
CA LYS A 22 12.50 -15.84 14.38
C LYS A 22 12.46 -16.89 13.26
N ASP A 23 11.92 -16.53 12.10
CA ASP A 23 11.80 -17.38 10.93
C ASP A 23 12.03 -16.57 9.65
N GLN A 24 13.12 -16.88 8.94
CA GLN A 24 13.53 -16.22 7.70
C GLN A 24 12.49 -16.32 6.56
N HIS A 25 11.53 -17.24 6.65
CA HIS A 25 10.44 -17.39 5.68
C HIS A 25 9.17 -16.61 6.05
N SER A 26 9.20 -15.86 7.16
CA SER A 26 8.11 -15.01 7.62
C SER A 26 8.41 -13.51 7.46
N GLY A 27 7.54 -12.64 7.98
CA GLY A 27 7.70 -11.19 7.88
C GLY A 27 6.93 -10.55 6.72
N PHE A 28 5.84 -11.19 6.30
CA PHE A 28 4.90 -10.67 5.30
C PHE A 28 3.46 -10.95 5.76
N ALA A 29 2.48 -10.31 5.12
CA ALA A 29 1.06 -10.44 5.43
C ALA A 29 0.53 -11.81 4.98
N SER A 30 0.40 -12.77 5.90
CA SER A 30 -0.04 -14.14 5.57
C SER A 30 -1.50 -14.23 5.13
N ASP A 31 -2.32 -13.27 5.58
CA ASP A 31 -3.69 -13.05 5.15
C ASP A 31 -3.80 -12.70 3.66
N PHE A 32 -2.81 -12.03 3.06
CA PHE A 32 -2.76 -11.86 1.60
C PHE A 32 -2.78 -13.22 0.87
N ILE A 33 -1.97 -14.17 1.33
CA ILE A 33 -1.96 -15.53 0.76
C ILE A 33 -3.28 -16.25 1.01
N ARG A 34 -3.85 -16.09 2.22
CA ARG A 34 -5.12 -16.71 2.61
C ARG A 34 -6.31 -16.19 1.79
N ASP A 35 -6.37 -14.88 1.57
CA ASP A 35 -7.57 -14.20 1.06
C ASP A 35 -7.50 -13.96 -0.46
N VAL A 36 -6.33 -13.58 -0.98
CA VAL A 36 -6.12 -13.31 -2.41
C VAL A 36 -5.65 -14.56 -3.15
N GLY A 37 -4.86 -15.41 -2.49
CA GLY A 37 -4.32 -16.63 -3.09
C GLY A 37 -5.37 -17.56 -3.72
N PRO A 38 -6.53 -17.82 -3.10
CA PRO A 38 -7.61 -18.60 -3.74
C PRO A 38 -8.19 -17.97 -5.01
N LEU A 39 -7.99 -16.66 -5.22
CA LEU A 39 -8.55 -15.89 -6.33
C LEU A 39 -7.63 -15.85 -7.56
N ILE A 40 -6.43 -16.44 -7.50
CA ILE A 40 -5.45 -16.44 -8.60
C ILE A 40 -6.06 -16.82 -9.97
N PRO A 41 -6.90 -17.87 -10.10
CA PRO A 41 -7.48 -18.22 -11.40
C PRO A 41 -8.39 -17.13 -11.94
N GLU A 42 -9.20 -16.52 -11.08
CA GLU A 42 -10.14 -15.46 -11.44
C GLU A 42 -9.42 -14.14 -11.78
N ILE A 43 -8.35 -13.82 -11.05
CA ILE A 43 -7.48 -12.67 -11.33
C ILE A 43 -6.95 -12.75 -12.77
N LEU A 44 -6.46 -13.92 -13.20
CA LEU A 44 -5.96 -14.11 -14.55
C LEU A 44 -7.06 -14.13 -15.61
N ASP A 45 -8.16 -14.85 -15.36
CA ASP A 45 -9.28 -14.98 -16.30
C ASP A 45 -9.91 -13.61 -16.60
N LYS A 46 -10.08 -12.77 -15.58
CA LYS A 46 -10.64 -11.42 -15.71
C LYS A 46 -9.63 -10.35 -16.08
N GLY A 47 -8.33 -10.67 -16.12
CA GLY A 47 -7.27 -9.70 -16.37
C GLY A 47 -7.17 -8.61 -15.30
N ILE A 48 -7.49 -8.94 -14.04
CA ILE A 48 -7.33 -8.03 -12.90
C ILE A 48 -5.85 -7.96 -12.55
N THR A 49 -5.34 -6.76 -12.30
CA THR A 49 -3.97 -6.58 -11.79
C THR A 49 -4.02 -6.31 -10.29
N VAL A 50 -3.27 -7.08 -9.51
CA VAL A 50 -3.21 -6.92 -8.05
C VAL A 50 -1.94 -6.19 -7.65
N ILE A 51 -2.04 -5.19 -6.78
CA ILE A 51 -0.90 -4.46 -6.21
C ILE A 51 -1.03 -4.51 -4.70
N ALA A 52 -0.01 -5.00 -3.99
CA ALA A 52 -0.05 -5.08 -2.54
C ALA A 52 1.31 -4.86 -1.89
N ASN A 53 1.35 -4.07 -0.83
CA ASN A 53 2.49 -3.99 0.09
C ASN A 53 2.49 -5.13 1.12
N ALA A 54 1.74 -6.20 0.86
CA ALA A 54 1.68 -7.43 1.65
C ALA A 54 3.04 -8.08 1.88
N GLY A 55 4.06 -7.73 1.09
CA GLY A 55 5.41 -8.24 1.25
C GLY A 55 6.06 -7.84 2.57
N GLY A 56 5.61 -6.75 3.20
CA GLY A 56 6.12 -6.32 4.50
C GLY A 56 7.64 -6.18 4.50
N VAL A 57 8.31 -6.88 5.40
CA VAL A 57 9.78 -6.88 5.48
C VAL A 57 10.41 -8.06 4.72
N ASN A 58 9.61 -8.87 4.02
CA ASN A 58 10.06 -10.05 3.28
C ASN A 58 9.24 -10.29 1.98
N PRO A 59 9.27 -9.34 1.03
CA PRO A 59 8.44 -9.39 -0.17
C PRO A 59 8.77 -10.61 -1.05
N ARG A 60 10.02 -11.11 -1.03
CA ARG A 60 10.40 -12.36 -1.72
C ARG A 60 9.72 -13.60 -1.14
N ALA A 61 9.68 -13.74 0.19
CA ALA A 61 9.00 -14.89 0.80
C ALA A 61 7.48 -14.85 0.53
N CYS A 62 6.88 -13.65 0.55
CA CYS A 62 5.48 -13.46 0.17
C CYS A 62 5.23 -13.93 -1.27
N ALA A 63 6.05 -13.49 -2.23
CA ALA A 63 5.93 -13.91 -3.62
C ALA A 63 6.15 -15.41 -3.83
N GLN A 64 7.11 -16.01 -3.11
CA GLN A 64 7.33 -17.46 -3.16
C GLN A 64 6.12 -18.25 -2.62
N ALA A 65 5.53 -17.81 -1.52
CA ALA A 65 4.31 -18.41 -0.98
C ALA A 65 3.15 -18.31 -1.97
N PHE A 66 2.96 -17.13 -2.59
CA PHE A 66 1.91 -16.91 -3.59
C PHE A 66 2.10 -17.78 -4.84
N LEU A 67 3.32 -17.86 -5.36
CA LEU A 67 3.67 -18.72 -6.51
C LEU A 67 3.51 -20.21 -6.20
N SER A 68 3.80 -20.62 -4.97
CA SER A 68 3.62 -22.02 -4.54
C SER A 68 2.14 -22.39 -4.58
N LEU A 69 1.26 -21.51 -4.13
CA LEU A 69 -0.18 -21.70 -4.19
C LEU A 69 -0.70 -21.72 -5.63
N ALA A 70 -0.20 -20.84 -6.52
CA ALA A 70 -0.53 -20.88 -7.94
C ALA A 70 -0.19 -22.24 -8.58
N LYS A 71 0.97 -22.81 -8.21
CA LYS A 71 1.40 -24.13 -8.66
C LYS A 71 0.49 -25.25 -8.13
N GLU A 72 0.08 -25.19 -6.87
CA GLU A 72 -0.87 -26.15 -6.27
C GLU A 72 -2.23 -26.11 -6.99
N GLN A 73 -2.68 -24.92 -7.37
CA GLN A 73 -3.90 -24.70 -8.15
C GLN A 73 -3.74 -25.03 -9.64
N LYS A 74 -2.53 -25.44 -10.08
CA LYS A 74 -2.19 -25.76 -11.48
C LYS A 74 -2.43 -24.59 -12.45
N VAL A 75 -2.26 -23.37 -11.96
CA VAL A 75 -2.34 -22.15 -12.77
C VAL A 75 -0.99 -21.90 -13.43
N SER A 76 -1.01 -21.57 -14.73
CA SER A 76 0.16 -21.17 -15.51
C SER A 76 -0.02 -19.74 -16.03
N GLY A 77 1.08 -19.09 -16.42
CA GLY A 77 1.04 -17.73 -16.98
C GLY A 77 0.96 -16.61 -15.95
N LEU A 78 0.86 -16.91 -14.65
CA LEU A 78 0.93 -15.91 -13.58
C LEU A 78 2.31 -15.23 -13.57
N ARG A 79 2.32 -13.90 -13.72
CA ARG A 79 3.52 -13.06 -13.58
C ARG A 79 3.46 -12.28 -12.28
N VAL A 80 4.38 -12.56 -11.37
CA VAL A 80 4.53 -11.85 -10.10
C VAL A 80 5.79 -11.00 -10.14
N ALA A 81 5.65 -9.70 -9.90
CA ALA A 81 6.76 -8.78 -9.70
C ALA A 81 6.96 -8.52 -8.21
N VAL A 82 8.22 -8.32 -7.81
CA VAL A 82 8.60 -8.02 -6.44
C VAL A 82 9.33 -6.69 -6.41
N VAL A 83 8.84 -5.74 -5.61
CA VAL A 83 9.51 -4.45 -5.37
C VAL A 83 10.22 -4.51 -4.02
N GLU A 84 11.52 -4.24 -4.04
CA GLU A 84 12.43 -4.19 -2.90
C GLU A 84 13.19 -2.86 -2.89
N GLY A 85 13.96 -2.61 -1.83
CA GLY A 85 14.79 -1.41 -1.68
C GLY A 85 14.29 -0.43 -0.62
N ASP A 86 13.20 -0.77 0.06
CA ASP A 86 12.69 -0.04 1.21
C ASP A 86 13.51 -0.32 2.48
N ASP A 87 14.02 -1.54 2.68
CA ASP A 87 14.89 -1.88 3.82
C ASP A 87 16.23 -1.12 3.75
N VAL A 88 16.36 -0.09 4.58
CA VAL A 88 17.52 0.81 4.65
C VAL A 88 18.26 0.66 5.97
N LEU A 89 18.02 -0.41 6.72
CA LEU A 89 18.63 -0.62 8.04
C LEU A 89 20.16 -0.62 7.97
N GLU A 90 20.73 -1.38 7.05
CA GLU A 90 22.20 -1.45 6.87
C GLU A 90 22.79 -0.10 6.45
N LEU A 91 22.08 0.63 5.56
CA LEU A 91 22.48 1.97 5.13
C LEU A 91 22.52 2.91 6.34
N LEU A 92 21.46 2.96 7.14
CA LEU A 92 21.39 3.82 8.32
C LEU A 92 22.43 3.43 9.38
N GLN A 93 22.66 2.14 9.62
CA GLN A 93 23.70 1.68 10.56
C GLN A 93 25.12 2.08 10.12
N SER A 94 25.36 2.20 8.81
CA SER A 94 26.65 2.67 8.28
C SER A 94 26.92 4.17 8.51
N LYS A 95 25.87 4.97 8.75
CA LYS A 95 25.92 6.44 8.87
C LYS A 95 26.17 6.88 10.32
N LYS A 96 27.29 6.44 10.88
CA LYS A 96 27.68 6.83 12.24
C LYS A 96 27.96 8.33 12.34
N ASP A 97 27.37 8.99 13.34
CA ASP A 97 27.59 10.41 13.65
C ASP A 97 27.23 11.38 12.51
N ASP A 98 26.34 10.96 11.60
CA ASP A 98 25.83 11.80 10.50
C ASP A 98 24.90 12.89 11.09
N PRO A 99 25.28 14.19 11.01
CA PRO A 99 24.50 15.27 11.62
C PRO A 99 23.16 15.50 10.91
N ASP A 100 22.98 14.97 9.69
CA ASP A 100 21.74 15.09 8.93
C ASP A 100 20.70 14.03 9.35
N ILE A 101 21.08 13.04 10.16
CA ILE A 101 20.18 12.01 10.67
C ILE A 101 19.73 12.35 12.10
N GLY A 102 18.55 12.93 12.21
CA GLY A 102 17.88 13.24 13.48
C GLY A 102 17.02 12.09 14.02
N SER A 103 16.63 12.19 15.29
CA SER A 103 15.55 11.41 15.87
C SER A 103 14.31 12.29 16.02
N LEU A 104 13.13 11.75 15.71
CA LEU A 104 11.85 12.41 15.99
C LEU A 104 11.37 12.12 17.43
N THR A 105 12.08 11.27 18.18
CA THR A 105 11.78 11.01 19.59
C THR A 105 12.17 12.23 20.43
N PRO A 106 11.24 12.86 21.17
CA PRO A 106 11.48 14.12 21.90
C PRO A 106 12.68 14.12 22.86
N ASP A 107 13.03 12.94 23.40
CA ASP A 107 14.09 12.79 24.41
C ASP A 107 15.45 12.31 23.84
N GLU A 108 15.52 11.94 22.56
CA GLU A 108 16.73 11.34 21.95
C GLU A 108 17.44 12.37 21.08
N LYS A 109 18.57 12.90 21.58
CA LYS A 109 19.22 14.07 20.99
C LYS A 109 20.03 13.76 19.73
N ASN A 110 20.37 12.50 19.49
CA ASN A 110 21.07 12.08 18.29
C ASN A 110 20.71 10.64 17.87
N PHE A 111 20.85 10.35 16.58
CA PHE A 111 20.69 9.01 16.03
C PHE A 111 21.68 7.99 16.60
N GLY A 112 22.88 8.45 17.02
CA GLY A 112 23.91 7.60 17.61
C GLY A 112 23.45 6.84 18.87
N GLU A 113 22.59 7.43 19.69
CA GLU A 113 22.04 6.83 20.92
C GLU A 113 21.03 5.69 20.67
N VAL A 114 20.44 5.64 19.47
CA VAL A 114 19.43 4.62 19.08
C VAL A 114 19.96 3.61 18.08
N ARG A 115 21.03 3.94 17.34
CA ARG A 115 21.53 3.18 16.18
C ARG A 115 21.64 1.67 16.44
N ASP A 116 22.30 1.29 17.54
CA ASP A 116 22.56 -0.12 17.85
C ASP A 116 21.32 -0.86 18.37
N ARG A 117 20.24 -0.12 18.67
CA ARG A 117 18.93 -0.66 19.11
C ARG A 117 17.91 -0.75 17.98
N LEU A 118 18.22 -0.24 16.77
CA LEU A 118 17.31 -0.30 15.63
C LEU A 118 17.11 -1.75 15.19
N THR A 119 15.85 -2.16 15.15
CA THR A 119 15.44 -3.50 14.71
C THR A 119 14.99 -3.53 13.25
N ALA A 120 14.64 -2.36 12.70
CA ALA A 120 14.15 -2.19 11.35
C ALA A 120 14.30 -0.73 10.94
N ALA A 121 14.46 -0.47 9.64
CA ALA A 121 14.33 0.86 9.09
C ALA A 121 13.89 0.76 7.63
N HIS A 122 12.77 1.40 7.31
CA HIS A 122 12.13 1.28 6.01
C HIS A 122 11.90 2.66 5.41
N ALA A 123 12.37 2.85 4.18
CA ALA A 123 12.06 4.02 3.37
C ALA A 123 10.69 3.86 2.72
N TYR A 124 9.92 4.95 2.66
CA TYR A 124 8.67 4.99 1.92
C TYR A 124 9.01 5.21 0.45
N LEU A 125 9.05 4.13 -0.32
CA LEU A 125 9.24 4.24 -1.77
C LEU A 125 8.02 4.92 -2.41
N SER A 126 8.22 5.60 -3.54
CA SER A 126 7.12 6.16 -4.34
C SER A 126 6.51 5.10 -5.28
N CYS A 127 5.56 5.52 -6.14
CA CYS A 127 4.87 4.66 -7.09
C CYS A 127 5.74 4.11 -8.23
N GLY A 128 6.87 4.75 -8.55
CA GLY A 128 7.70 4.46 -9.72
C GLY A 128 8.09 2.99 -9.91
N PRO A 129 8.65 2.30 -8.89
CA PRO A 129 8.98 0.87 -9.00
C PRO A 129 7.77 -0.02 -9.31
N VAL A 130 6.57 0.34 -8.83
CA VAL A 130 5.32 -0.37 -9.16
C VAL A 130 4.93 -0.09 -10.60
N VAL A 131 5.05 1.15 -11.08
CA VAL A 131 4.81 1.51 -12.49
C VAL A 131 5.70 0.69 -13.43
N GLU A 132 6.98 0.50 -13.09
CA GLU A 132 7.89 -0.34 -13.89
C GLU A 132 7.48 -1.81 -13.88
N ALA A 133 7.03 -2.33 -12.74
CA ALA A 133 6.47 -3.68 -12.65
C ALA A 133 5.21 -3.87 -13.52
N LEU A 134 4.33 -2.86 -13.56
CA LEU A 134 3.15 -2.83 -14.41
C LEU A 134 3.53 -2.81 -15.90
N LYS A 135 4.50 -1.96 -16.30
CA LYS A 135 5.04 -1.91 -17.67
C LYS A 135 5.66 -3.24 -18.10
N ALA A 136 6.24 -4.00 -17.18
CA ALA A 136 6.75 -5.35 -17.44
C ALA A 136 5.65 -6.42 -17.60
N GLY A 137 4.38 -6.05 -17.42
CA GLY A 137 3.22 -6.93 -17.59
C GLY A 137 2.98 -7.85 -16.42
N ALA A 138 3.31 -7.41 -15.19
CA ALA A 138 3.00 -8.15 -13.97
C ALA A 138 1.47 -8.26 -13.76
N ASN A 139 1.00 -9.44 -13.38
CA ASN A 139 -0.38 -9.66 -12.93
C ASN A 139 -0.54 -9.32 -11.44
N VAL A 140 0.53 -9.55 -10.68
CA VAL A 140 0.57 -9.27 -9.24
C VAL A 140 1.88 -8.56 -8.93
N VAL A 141 1.81 -7.41 -8.27
CA VAL A 141 2.97 -6.67 -7.76
C VAL A 141 2.95 -6.76 -6.24
N ILE A 142 4.00 -7.36 -5.67
CA ILE A 142 4.18 -7.50 -4.22
C ILE A 142 5.34 -6.61 -3.79
N THR A 143 5.11 -5.76 -2.81
CA THR A 143 6.09 -4.75 -2.38
C THR A 143 6.38 -4.84 -0.89
N GLY A 144 7.54 -4.31 -0.48
CA GLY A 144 7.75 -3.87 0.89
C GLY A 144 7.06 -2.52 1.16
N ARG A 145 7.69 -1.64 1.94
CA ARG A 145 7.12 -0.31 2.22
C ARG A 145 7.13 0.59 0.99
N ILE A 146 5.93 1.02 0.60
CA ILE A 146 5.66 2.07 -0.38
C ILE A 146 4.78 3.08 0.36
N SER A 147 4.86 4.36 -0.01
CA SER A 147 3.91 5.35 0.45
C SER A 147 2.48 4.88 0.16
N ASP A 148 1.61 4.99 1.14
CA ASP A 148 0.22 4.50 1.07
C ASP A 148 -0.51 5.02 -0.20
N PRO A 149 -0.42 6.32 -0.59
CA PRO A 149 -1.10 6.78 -1.80
C PRO A 149 -0.34 6.36 -3.07
N GLY A 150 0.95 6.04 -2.95
CA GLY A 150 1.81 5.58 -4.03
C GLY A 150 1.37 4.24 -4.62
N LEU A 151 0.78 3.36 -3.80
CA LEU A 151 0.21 2.09 -4.27
C LEU A 151 -0.94 2.31 -5.26
N PHE A 152 -1.80 3.29 -4.98
CA PHE A 152 -2.95 3.66 -5.80
C PHE A 152 -2.61 4.62 -6.93
N LEU A 153 -1.58 5.46 -6.76
CA LEU A 153 -1.05 6.34 -7.81
C LEU A 153 -0.43 5.53 -8.95
N ALA A 154 0.27 4.43 -8.64
CA ALA A 154 0.97 3.62 -9.64
C ALA A 154 0.09 3.17 -10.83
N PRO A 155 -1.11 2.58 -10.63
CA PRO A 155 -1.97 2.22 -11.76
C PRO A 155 -2.48 3.44 -12.53
N ILE A 156 -2.74 4.57 -11.86
CA ILE A 156 -3.15 5.81 -12.54
C ILE A 156 -2.03 6.30 -13.46
N VAL A 157 -0.79 6.38 -12.95
CA VAL A 157 0.38 6.78 -13.74
C VAL A 157 0.61 5.83 -14.91
N HIS A 158 0.46 4.52 -14.70
CA HIS A 158 0.63 3.52 -15.73
C HIS A 158 -0.40 3.65 -16.87
N GLU A 159 -1.69 3.72 -16.54
CA GLU A 159 -2.78 3.78 -17.52
C GLU A 159 -2.79 5.09 -18.32
N PHE A 160 -2.53 6.22 -17.66
CA PHE A 160 -2.54 7.53 -18.33
C PHE A 160 -1.19 7.93 -18.93
N GLY A 161 -0.15 7.10 -18.77
CA GLY A 161 1.20 7.38 -19.27
C GLY A 161 1.76 8.70 -18.74
N THR A 162 1.49 9.01 -17.47
CA THR A 162 1.86 10.30 -16.85
C THR A 162 3.38 10.43 -16.78
N ALA A 163 3.89 11.59 -17.20
CA ALA A 163 5.32 11.90 -17.13
C ALA A 163 5.74 12.23 -15.68
N GLU A 164 7.01 11.97 -15.35
CA GLU A 164 7.54 12.20 -13.99
C GLU A 164 7.55 13.67 -13.58
N ASP A 165 7.49 14.59 -14.54
CA ASP A 165 7.45 16.05 -14.33
C ASP A 165 6.06 16.67 -14.58
N ASP A 166 5.04 15.85 -14.83
CA ASP A 166 3.64 16.30 -14.93
C ASP A 166 3.02 16.38 -13.53
N TRP A 167 3.46 17.40 -12.78
CA TRP A 167 3.14 17.57 -11.36
C TRP A 167 1.64 17.70 -11.08
N ASP A 168 0.86 18.30 -11.98
CA ASP A 168 -0.58 18.45 -11.79
C ASP A 168 -1.28 17.08 -11.85
N SER A 169 -0.91 16.24 -12.82
CA SER A 169 -1.46 14.89 -12.95
C SER A 169 -1.00 13.98 -11.80
N LEU A 170 0.26 14.12 -11.37
CA LEU A 170 0.78 13.38 -10.22
C LEU A 170 0.06 13.80 -8.93
N ALA A 171 -0.13 15.10 -8.70
CA ALA A 171 -0.86 15.62 -7.54
C ALA A 171 -2.31 15.15 -7.53
N PHE A 172 -3.01 15.19 -8.67
CA PHE A 172 -4.36 14.65 -8.80
C PHE A 172 -4.41 13.15 -8.47
N GLY A 173 -3.52 12.36 -9.07
CA GLY A 173 -3.45 10.92 -8.81
C GLY A 173 -3.12 10.60 -7.34
N THR A 174 -2.25 11.39 -6.71
CA THR A 174 -1.94 11.28 -5.27
C THR A 174 -3.16 11.57 -4.41
N VAL A 175 -3.94 12.60 -4.73
CA VAL A 175 -5.19 12.90 -4.03
C VAL A 175 -6.19 11.75 -4.16
N VAL A 176 -6.34 11.17 -5.36
CA VAL A 176 -7.18 9.98 -5.54
C VAL A 176 -6.65 8.82 -4.68
N GLY A 177 -5.34 8.58 -4.68
CA GLY A 177 -4.73 7.54 -3.86
C GLY A 177 -4.96 7.73 -2.37
N HIS A 178 -4.79 8.95 -1.87
CA HIS A 178 -5.03 9.31 -0.47
C HIS A 178 -6.50 9.17 -0.05
N ILE A 179 -7.44 9.32 -0.99
CA ILE A 179 -8.85 9.02 -0.74
C ILE A 179 -9.10 7.50 -0.63
N LEU A 180 -8.35 6.68 -1.36
CA LEU A 180 -8.57 5.23 -1.41
C LEU A 180 -7.87 4.43 -0.31
N GLU A 181 -6.81 4.98 0.27
CA GLU A 181 -6.04 4.34 1.34
C GLU A 181 -6.79 4.30 2.68
N CYS A 182 -6.14 3.72 3.69
CA CYS A 182 -6.65 3.62 5.06
C CYS A 182 -8.01 2.89 5.20
N GLY A 183 -8.38 2.06 4.20
CA GLY A 183 -9.51 1.15 4.27
C GLY A 183 -10.86 1.83 4.03
N GLY A 184 -11.77 1.79 5.00
CA GLY A 184 -13.16 2.25 4.84
C GLY A 184 -13.37 3.74 5.06
N GLN A 185 -12.32 4.54 5.26
CA GLN A 185 -12.46 5.92 5.76
C GLN A 185 -13.22 6.83 4.79
N ALA A 186 -12.87 6.80 3.49
CA ALA A 186 -13.60 7.54 2.44
C ALA A 186 -15.04 7.05 2.20
N SER A 187 -15.44 5.94 2.84
CA SER A 187 -16.83 5.46 2.88
C SER A 187 -17.55 5.80 4.19
N GLY A 188 -16.99 6.69 5.00
CA GLY A 188 -17.59 7.19 6.24
C GLY A 188 -16.99 6.59 7.51
N GLY A 189 -15.92 5.80 7.42
CA GLY A 189 -15.26 5.20 8.59
C GLY A 189 -14.70 6.22 9.59
N ASN A 190 -14.29 7.38 9.11
CA ASN A 190 -13.80 8.49 9.93
C ASN A 190 -14.76 9.69 9.96
N TYR A 191 -16.03 9.52 9.55
CA TYR A 191 -16.93 10.66 9.35
C TYR A 191 -17.35 11.34 10.67
N LEU A 192 -16.63 12.37 11.12
CA LEU A 192 -16.87 13.01 12.41
C LEU A 192 -18.11 13.90 12.43
N GLY A 193 -18.50 14.48 11.29
CA GLY A 193 -19.65 15.37 11.21
C GLY A 193 -20.97 14.74 11.67
N ASP A 194 -21.26 13.51 11.26
CA ASP A 194 -22.45 12.75 11.69
C ASP A 194 -22.25 11.23 11.51
N TRP A 195 -21.26 10.65 12.20
CA TRP A 195 -20.92 9.23 12.09
C TRP A 195 -22.12 8.28 12.36
N LYS A 196 -23.08 8.71 13.19
CA LYS A 196 -24.26 7.90 13.53
C LYS A 196 -25.22 7.72 12.35
N SER A 197 -25.17 8.62 11.38
CA SER A 197 -25.94 8.52 10.15
C SER A 197 -25.36 7.53 9.13
N VAL A 198 -24.12 7.06 9.33
CA VAL A 198 -23.44 6.17 8.40
C VAL A 198 -24.11 4.79 8.43
N PRO A 199 -24.70 4.33 7.31
CA PRO A 199 -25.41 3.05 7.27
C PRO A 199 -24.47 1.86 7.49
N ASN A 200 -24.87 0.89 8.32
CA ASN A 200 -24.13 -0.38 8.55
C ASN A 200 -22.62 -0.18 8.75
N LEU A 201 -22.24 0.73 9.65
CA LEU A 201 -20.86 1.12 9.92
C LEU A 201 -19.95 -0.06 10.30
N GLU A 202 -20.51 -1.15 10.82
CA GLU A 202 -19.78 -2.39 11.13
C GLU A 202 -19.42 -3.24 9.89
N ARG A 203 -19.94 -2.88 8.71
CA ARG A 203 -19.71 -3.56 7.42
C ARG A 203 -19.45 -2.56 6.29
N LEU A 204 -18.60 -1.56 6.55
CA LEU A 204 -18.19 -0.56 5.56
C LEU A 204 -17.66 -1.20 4.27
N GLY A 205 -18.07 -0.63 3.14
CA GLY A 205 -17.46 -0.97 1.85
C GLY A 205 -16.21 -0.14 1.61
N PHE A 206 -15.13 -0.78 1.16
CA PHE A 206 -13.95 -0.03 0.73
C PHE A 206 -14.27 0.86 -0.49
N PRO A 207 -13.63 2.03 -0.57
CA PRO A 207 -13.87 2.97 -1.66
C PRO A 207 -13.32 2.40 -2.98
N ILE A 208 -13.98 2.77 -4.06
CA ILE A 208 -13.62 2.44 -5.44
C ILE A 208 -13.47 3.77 -6.17
N ALA A 209 -12.39 3.96 -6.92
CA ALA A 209 -12.25 5.09 -7.82
C ALA A 209 -12.43 4.65 -9.28
N GLU A 210 -13.27 5.36 -10.01
CA GLU A 210 -13.29 5.36 -11.46
C GLU A 210 -12.56 6.62 -11.92
N VAL A 211 -11.31 6.47 -12.38
CA VAL A 211 -10.50 7.60 -12.85
C VAL A 211 -10.73 7.76 -14.34
N HIS A 212 -11.29 8.90 -14.75
CA HIS A 212 -11.69 9.15 -16.14
C HIS A 212 -10.58 9.84 -16.94
N ASP A 213 -9.89 10.78 -16.28
CA ASP A 213 -8.76 11.52 -16.84
C ASP A 213 -7.85 12.05 -15.72
N LYS A 214 -6.87 12.88 -16.09
CA LYS A 214 -5.86 13.50 -15.22
C LYS A 214 -6.40 14.51 -14.21
N SER A 215 -7.71 14.77 -14.21
CA SER A 215 -8.37 15.80 -13.39
C SER A 215 -9.74 15.39 -12.86
N HIS A 216 -10.26 14.23 -13.25
CA HIS A 216 -11.60 13.78 -12.88
C HIS A 216 -11.64 12.30 -12.50
N ALA A 217 -12.14 12.05 -11.29
CA ALA A 217 -12.40 10.71 -10.77
C ALA A 217 -13.73 10.70 -10.00
N SER A 218 -14.47 9.59 -10.12
CA SER A 218 -15.65 9.31 -9.32
C SER A 218 -15.27 8.36 -8.19
N ILE A 219 -15.64 8.70 -6.96
CA ILE A 219 -15.50 7.78 -5.82
C ILE A 219 -16.85 7.11 -5.57
N THR A 220 -16.83 5.79 -5.39
CA THR A 220 -17.99 4.97 -5.08
C THR A 220 -17.61 3.89 -4.07
N LYS A 221 -18.55 3.00 -3.76
CA LYS A 221 -18.34 1.78 -2.99
C LYS A 221 -19.32 0.71 -3.46
N HIS A 222 -19.09 -0.53 -3.07
CA HIS A 222 -20.06 -1.58 -3.37
C HIS A 222 -21.44 -1.28 -2.75
N GLU A 223 -22.50 -1.41 -3.55
CA GLU A 223 -23.87 -1.03 -3.16
C GLU A 223 -24.42 -1.86 -1.99
N SER A 224 -24.02 -3.13 -1.88
CA SER A 224 -24.48 -4.04 -0.83
C SER A 224 -23.78 -3.87 0.52
N LEU A 225 -22.75 -3.02 0.61
CA LEU A 225 -21.98 -2.78 1.83
C LEU A 225 -22.42 -1.48 2.51
N GLY A 226 -22.12 -1.34 3.80
CA GLY A 226 -22.33 -0.12 4.56
C GLY A 226 -21.50 1.05 4.07
N GLY A 227 -21.69 2.20 4.71
CA GLY A 227 -20.96 3.42 4.41
C GLY A 227 -21.76 4.44 3.60
N LEU A 228 -21.17 5.60 3.43
CA LEU A 228 -21.72 6.76 2.75
C LEU A 228 -20.61 7.42 1.92
N ILE A 229 -20.91 7.72 0.67
CA ILE A 229 -20.04 8.52 -0.20
C ILE A 229 -20.72 9.88 -0.43
N ASN A 230 -20.14 10.94 0.11
CA ASN A 230 -20.58 12.32 -0.14
C ASN A 230 -19.41 13.30 0.04
N GLN A 231 -19.64 14.58 -0.28
CA GLN A 231 -18.59 15.59 -0.19
C GLN A 231 -18.03 15.80 1.21
N ALA A 232 -18.85 15.64 2.26
CA ALA A 232 -18.37 15.83 3.64
C ALA A 232 -17.38 14.73 4.02
N VAL A 233 -17.74 13.48 3.77
CA VAL A 233 -16.89 12.30 4.00
C VAL A 233 -15.58 12.39 3.22
N ILE A 234 -15.64 12.72 1.93
CA ILE A 234 -14.43 12.81 1.09
C ILE A 234 -13.53 13.96 1.52
N LYS A 235 -14.09 15.11 1.93
CA LYS A 235 -13.29 16.24 2.44
C LYS A 235 -12.61 15.91 3.77
N GLU A 236 -13.28 15.17 4.66
CA GLU A 236 -12.66 14.72 5.91
C GLU A 236 -11.52 13.75 5.64
N GLN A 237 -11.68 12.81 4.70
CA GLN A 237 -10.57 11.96 4.28
C GLN A 237 -9.44 12.78 3.64
N LEU A 238 -9.77 13.77 2.80
CA LEU A 238 -8.76 14.57 2.12
C LEU A 238 -7.85 15.36 3.08
N VAL A 239 -8.34 15.72 4.27
CA VAL A 239 -7.55 16.44 5.29
C VAL A 239 -7.08 15.52 6.41
N TYR A 240 -7.34 14.21 6.31
CA TYR A 240 -6.92 13.23 7.30
C TYR A 240 -5.40 13.07 7.26
N GLU A 241 -4.75 13.07 8.43
CA GLU A 241 -3.30 12.97 8.58
C GLU A 241 -2.46 14.03 7.82
N ILE A 242 -3.13 15.05 7.26
CA ILE A 242 -2.48 16.25 6.77
C ILE A 242 -2.35 17.21 7.96
N GLY A 243 -1.11 17.43 8.38
CA GLY A 243 -0.78 18.40 9.44
C GLY A 243 -1.08 19.84 9.02
N ASP A 244 -0.93 20.77 9.97
CA ASP A 244 -0.91 22.22 9.72
C ASP A 244 0.43 22.64 9.08
#